data_AF-A0A967SQJ6-F1
#
_entry.id   AF-A0A967SQJ6-F1
#
_cell.length_a   1.000
_cell.length_b   1.000
_cell.length_c   1.000
_cell.angle_alpha   90.00
_cell.angle_beta   90.00
_cell.angle_gamma   90.00
#
_symmetry.space_group_name_H-M   'P 1'
#
loop_
_entity.id
_entity.type
_entity.pdbx_description
1 polymer ?
#
loop_
_entity_poly.entity_id
_entity_poly.type
_entity_poly.pdbx_seq_one_letter_code
_entity_poly.pdbx_strand_id
1 'polypeptide(L)'
;MNNREPIIVGVGQVAHKSKNPGDFLHPLQAMKLAIKRANDDAECKNLINAADALHVVNIFTWNYRKAPRALADLLDINPAVKEYTTIGGDTPQWLVNRVADNLASGKSEITIVAGCEVMHSIKRAMVAGKPPAGFRDNFEDIAPLGNESDGVVVGKQRLGHNDLELDHFMDMPVRVYPLIENALRAKEGLTIEQQRQNLGKFGETFSAVAAKNPYAWSRNRFTATQVITPSSQNRMISFPYTKLLTANLYVDQAAALIMTTPQVARKLGVPEKKWVYL
;
A
#
# COMPACT_ATOMS: atom_id res chain seq x y z
N MET A 1 5.98 24.57 -24.77
CA MET A 1 5.83 23.28 -24.07
C MET A 1 4.76 23.48 -23.01
N ASN A 2 3.71 22.68 -23.00
CA ASN A 2 2.69 22.79 -21.96
C ASN A 2 3.29 22.13 -20.72
N ASN A 3 3.82 22.93 -19.78
CA ASN A 3 4.48 22.55 -18.51
C ASN A 3 3.55 21.77 -17.54
N ARG A 4 2.85 20.77 -18.06
CA ARG A 4 1.84 19.93 -17.41
C ARG A 4 2.29 18.48 -17.30
N GLU A 5 3.55 18.20 -17.59
CA GLU A 5 4.15 16.90 -17.33
C GLU A 5 3.98 16.57 -15.84
N PRO A 6 3.34 15.44 -15.48
CA PRO A 6 3.14 15.07 -14.09
C PRO A 6 4.47 14.79 -13.40
N ILE A 7 4.63 15.35 -12.20
CA ILE A 7 5.80 15.13 -11.35
C ILE A 7 5.37 14.70 -9.95
N ILE A 8 6.10 13.75 -9.38
CA ILE A 8 6.13 13.53 -7.93
C ILE A 8 7.08 14.58 -7.34
N VAL A 9 6.63 15.29 -6.31
CA VAL A 9 7.41 16.32 -5.63
C VAL A 9 7.75 15.98 -4.19
N GLY A 10 7.08 14.98 -3.60
CA GLY A 10 7.34 14.57 -2.23
C GLY A 10 6.87 13.16 -1.95
N VAL A 11 7.67 12.41 -1.19
CA VAL A 11 7.35 11.05 -0.78
C VAL A 11 7.48 10.88 0.73
N GLY A 12 6.58 10.08 1.32
CA GLY A 12 6.57 9.84 2.75
C GLY A 12 6.27 8.39 3.06
N GLN A 13 7.02 7.80 4.00
CA GLN A 13 6.82 6.43 4.46
C GLN A 13 6.81 6.38 5.98
N VAL A 14 6.01 5.48 6.54
CA VAL A 14 5.89 5.21 7.97
C VAL A 14 5.90 3.70 8.19
N ALA A 15 6.69 3.23 9.15
CA ALA A 15 6.63 1.87 9.66
C ALA A 15 6.52 1.92 11.18
N HIS A 16 5.40 1.44 11.72
CA HIS A 16 5.08 1.51 13.14
C HIS A 16 5.24 0.13 13.79
N LYS A 17 6.37 -0.11 14.46
CA LYS A 17 6.65 -1.41 15.10
C LYS A 17 6.41 -1.35 16.59
N SER A 18 5.14 -1.23 17.00
CA SER A 18 4.84 -1.16 18.43
C SER A 18 5.16 -2.46 19.15
N LYS A 19 5.88 -2.34 20.27
CA LYS A 19 6.08 -3.46 21.21
C LYS A 19 4.90 -3.58 22.19
N ASN A 20 4.16 -2.50 22.41
CA ASN A 20 3.14 -2.38 23.45
C ASN A 20 1.73 -2.42 22.84
N PRO A 21 0.81 -3.30 23.29
CA PRO A 21 -0.55 -3.38 22.75
C PRO A 21 -1.37 -2.08 22.83
N GLY A 22 -1.04 -1.16 23.75
CA GLY A 22 -1.71 0.14 23.87
C GLY A 22 -1.18 1.24 22.94
N ASP A 23 -0.07 1.01 22.25
CA ASP A 23 0.55 1.96 21.31
C ASP A 23 0.11 1.61 19.88
N PHE A 24 -1.19 1.73 19.65
CA PHE A 24 -1.81 1.53 18.34
C PHE A 24 -1.79 2.83 17.55
N LEU A 25 -1.20 2.79 16.35
CA LEU A 25 -1.28 3.89 15.40
C LEU A 25 -2.43 3.64 14.43
N HIS A 26 -3.51 4.42 14.60
CA HIS A 26 -4.69 4.36 13.74
C HIS A 26 -4.33 4.63 12.26
N PRO A 27 -4.93 3.91 11.29
CA PRO A 27 -4.51 3.98 9.88
C PRO A 27 -4.59 5.39 9.28
N LEU A 28 -5.64 6.17 9.59
CA LEU A 28 -5.71 7.58 9.14
C LEU A 28 -4.61 8.45 9.75
N GLN A 29 -4.19 8.19 11.00
CA GLN A 29 -3.10 8.92 11.64
C GLN A 29 -1.74 8.53 11.03
N ALA A 30 -1.56 7.25 10.69
CA ALA A 30 -0.38 6.78 9.96
C ALA A 30 -0.28 7.44 8.58
N MET A 31 -1.40 7.55 7.85
CA MET A 31 -1.45 8.27 6.57
C MET A 31 -1.18 9.76 6.75
N LYS A 32 -1.77 10.43 7.75
CA LYS A 32 -1.44 11.83 8.09
C LYS A 32 0.06 12.03 8.29
N LEU A 33 0.70 11.13 9.05
CA LEU A 33 2.15 11.19 9.28
C LEU A 33 2.94 10.97 7.99
N ALA A 34 2.52 10.04 7.12
CA ALA A 34 3.15 9.83 5.83
C ALA A 34 3.00 11.05 4.91
N ILE A 35 1.82 11.67 4.86
CA ILE A 35 1.55 12.89 4.09
C ILE A 35 2.41 14.06 4.60
N LYS A 36 2.52 14.23 5.92
CA LYS A 36 3.42 15.22 6.50
C LYS A 36 4.88 14.99 6.08
N ARG A 37 5.35 13.75 6.13
CA ARG A 37 6.72 13.39 5.65
C ARG A 37 6.90 13.67 4.16
N ALA A 38 5.88 13.41 3.33
CA ALA A 38 5.92 13.75 1.91
C ALA A 38 5.99 15.26 1.68
N ASN A 39 5.26 16.06 2.46
CA ASN A 39 5.33 17.51 2.41
C ASN A 39 6.70 18.04 2.87
N ASP A 40 7.25 17.48 3.95
CA ASP A 40 8.59 17.82 4.43
C ASP A 40 9.67 17.46 3.38
N ASP A 41 9.54 16.30 2.72
CA ASP A 41 10.42 15.89 1.63
C ASP A 41 10.31 16.82 0.42
N ALA A 42 9.13 17.35 0.12
CA ALA A 42 8.95 18.33 -0.96
C ALA A 42 9.59 19.71 -0.68
N GLU A 43 10.09 19.94 0.55
CA GLU A 43 10.68 21.22 0.97
C GLU A 43 9.71 22.43 0.75
N CYS A 44 8.40 22.20 0.82
CA CYS A 44 7.37 23.23 0.62
C CYS A 44 6.32 23.20 1.75
N LYS A 45 5.96 24.37 2.29
CA LYS A 45 5.05 24.46 3.45
C LYS A 45 3.57 24.29 3.12
N ASN A 46 3.17 24.63 1.89
CA ASN A 46 1.76 24.86 1.56
C ASN A 46 1.14 23.78 0.66
N LEU A 47 1.86 22.68 0.34
CA LEU A 47 1.34 21.67 -0.59
C LEU A 47 0.09 20.96 -0.06
N ILE A 48 0.06 20.61 1.22
CA ILE A 48 -1.10 19.93 1.83
C ILE A 48 -2.35 20.82 1.72
N ASN A 49 -2.24 22.08 2.13
CA ASN A 49 -3.37 23.02 2.14
C ASN A 49 -3.82 23.42 0.73
N ALA A 50 -2.93 23.36 -0.26
CA ALA A 50 -3.22 23.69 -1.64
C ALA A 50 -3.75 22.48 -2.45
N ALA A 51 -3.76 21.28 -1.88
CA ALA A 51 -4.21 20.07 -2.57
C ALA A 51 -5.70 20.18 -2.94
N ASP A 52 -6.00 19.98 -4.22
CA ASP A 52 -7.36 19.97 -4.75
C ASP A 52 -7.91 18.55 -4.94
N ALA A 53 -7.05 17.53 -4.80
CA ALA A 53 -7.40 16.13 -4.87
C ALA A 53 -6.72 15.27 -3.78
N LEU A 54 -7.49 14.39 -3.16
CA LEU A 54 -7.03 13.38 -2.20
C LEU A 54 -7.52 11.99 -2.60
N HIS A 55 -6.58 11.08 -2.84
CA HIS A 55 -6.87 9.69 -3.17
C HIS A 55 -6.30 8.77 -2.10
N VAL A 56 -7.13 7.84 -1.63
CA VAL A 56 -6.76 6.87 -0.60
C VAL A 56 -6.82 5.47 -1.19
N VAL A 57 -5.71 4.75 -1.11
CA VAL A 57 -5.65 3.31 -1.40
C VAL A 57 -6.44 2.56 -0.33
N ASN A 58 -7.21 1.57 -0.76
CA ASN A 58 -8.04 0.74 0.11
C ASN A 58 -7.26 0.22 1.34
N ILE A 59 -7.86 0.36 2.52
CA ILE A 59 -7.41 -0.24 3.76
C ILE A 59 -8.15 -1.56 3.93
N PHE A 60 -7.48 -2.67 3.62
CA PHE A 60 -8.06 -4.01 3.67
C PHE A 60 -8.39 -4.43 5.11
N THR A 61 -7.52 -4.11 6.08
CA THR A 61 -7.69 -4.55 7.47
C THR A 61 -8.81 -3.80 8.21
N TRP A 62 -9.18 -2.60 7.76
CA TRP A 62 -10.09 -1.72 8.49
C TRP A 62 -11.20 -1.21 7.58
N ASN A 63 -12.45 -1.46 7.96
CA ASN A 63 -13.59 -1.04 7.16
C ASN A 63 -13.80 0.48 7.28
N TYR A 64 -13.46 1.20 6.21
CA TYR A 64 -13.83 2.61 6.06
C TYR A 64 -14.71 2.79 4.85
N ARG A 65 -15.95 3.24 5.08
CA ARG A 65 -16.81 3.71 3.99
C ARG A 65 -16.38 5.07 3.44
N LYS A 66 -15.89 5.98 4.30
CA LYS A 66 -15.55 7.37 3.95
C LYS A 66 -14.09 7.76 4.30
N ALA A 67 -13.13 6.86 4.04
CA ALA A 67 -11.71 7.09 4.39
C ALA A 67 -11.12 8.41 3.86
N PRO A 68 -11.32 8.79 2.57
CA PRO A 68 -10.80 10.05 2.04
C PRO A 68 -11.36 11.27 2.76
N ARG A 69 -12.66 11.27 3.10
CA ARG A 69 -13.29 12.37 3.83
C ARG A 69 -12.73 12.50 5.24
N ALA A 70 -12.68 11.40 5.98
CA ALA A 70 -12.14 11.40 7.34
C ALA A 70 -10.66 11.79 7.38
N LEU A 71 -9.88 11.42 6.35
CA LEU A 71 -8.49 11.84 6.22
C LEU A 71 -8.37 13.34 5.89
N ALA A 72 -9.24 13.87 5.02
CA ALA A 72 -9.29 15.30 4.71
C ALA A 72 -9.64 16.14 5.94
N ASP A 73 -10.67 15.74 6.70
CA ASP A 73 -11.05 16.39 7.96
C ASP A 73 -9.89 16.34 8.97
N LEU A 74 -9.19 15.20 9.06
CA LEU A 74 -8.03 15.04 9.95
C LEU A 74 -6.82 15.91 9.54
N LEU A 75 -6.71 16.25 8.26
CA LEU A 75 -5.68 17.12 7.69
C LEU A 75 -6.09 18.61 7.70
N ASP A 76 -7.33 18.93 8.06
CA ASP A 76 -7.92 20.27 7.98
C ASP A 76 -7.91 20.84 6.55
N ILE A 77 -8.26 20.00 5.57
CA ILE A 77 -8.36 20.36 4.14
C ILE A 77 -9.71 19.94 3.56
N ASN A 78 -10.13 20.57 2.46
CA ASN A 78 -11.33 20.19 1.73
C ASN A 78 -11.08 20.12 0.21
N PRO A 79 -10.32 19.13 -0.27
CA PRO A 79 -10.06 18.95 -1.70
C PRO A 79 -11.36 18.68 -2.45
N ALA A 80 -11.49 19.23 -3.65
CA ALA A 80 -12.68 19.02 -4.49
C ALA A 80 -12.84 17.54 -4.87
N VAL A 81 -11.73 16.85 -5.12
CA VAL A 81 -11.71 15.42 -5.43
C VAL A 81 -11.31 14.61 -4.20
N LYS A 82 -12.13 13.61 -3.88
CA LYS A 82 -11.90 12.63 -2.82
C LYS A 82 -12.18 11.27 -3.42
N GLU A 83 -11.20 10.38 -3.51
CA GLU A 83 -11.38 9.04 -4.10
C GLU A 83 -10.83 7.95 -3.19
N TYR A 84 -11.51 6.81 -3.16
CA TYR A 84 -11.09 5.60 -2.44
C TYR A 84 -10.96 4.44 -3.42
N THR A 85 -9.84 3.71 -3.40
CA THR A 85 -9.68 2.64 -4.40
C THR A 85 -10.49 1.40 -4.03
N THR A 86 -10.78 0.58 -5.04
CA THR A 86 -11.07 -0.84 -4.84
C THR A 86 -9.83 -1.57 -4.30
N ILE A 87 -10.01 -2.81 -3.83
CA ILE A 87 -8.90 -3.66 -3.35
C ILE A 87 -8.07 -4.14 -4.54
N GLY A 88 -6.74 -4.15 -4.38
CA GLY A 88 -5.80 -4.79 -5.32
C GLY A 88 -4.36 -4.40 -5.03
N GLY A 89 -3.40 -5.29 -5.32
CA GLY A 89 -1.98 -4.98 -5.16
C GLY A 89 -1.44 -4.02 -6.23
N ASP A 90 -2.12 -3.94 -7.37
CA ASP A 90 -1.83 -3.04 -8.49
C ASP A 90 -2.40 -1.63 -8.31
N THR A 91 -3.38 -1.46 -7.42
CA THR A 91 -4.14 -0.21 -7.29
C THR A 91 -3.30 1.01 -6.92
N PRO A 92 -2.22 0.94 -6.10
CA PRO A 92 -1.39 2.11 -5.83
C PRO A 92 -0.73 2.66 -7.11
N GLN A 93 -0.19 1.79 -7.96
CA GLN A 93 0.47 2.22 -9.20
C GLN A 93 -0.56 2.67 -10.26
N TRP A 94 -1.68 1.95 -10.37
CA TRP A 94 -2.79 2.38 -11.23
C TRP A 94 -3.28 3.78 -10.85
N LEU A 95 -3.37 4.07 -9.54
CA LEU A 95 -3.78 5.37 -9.03
C LEU A 95 -2.77 6.47 -9.37
N VAL A 96 -1.46 6.20 -9.26
CA VAL A 96 -0.42 7.14 -9.72
C VAL A 96 -0.61 7.50 -11.20
N ASN A 97 -0.86 6.52 -12.07
CA ASN A 97 -1.09 6.78 -13.49
C ASN A 97 -2.36 7.59 -13.73
N ARG A 98 -3.46 7.27 -13.03
CA ARG A 98 -4.72 8.03 -13.10
C ARG A 98 -4.54 9.48 -12.66
N VAL A 99 -3.77 9.72 -11.59
CA VAL A 99 -3.45 11.06 -11.10
C VAL A 99 -2.58 11.81 -12.11
N ALA A 100 -1.61 11.13 -12.73
CA ALA A 100 -0.79 11.71 -13.79
C ALA A 100 -1.66 12.20 -14.98
N ASP A 101 -2.63 11.40 -15.44
CA ASP A 101 -3.57 11.80 -16.48
C ASP A 101 -4.42 13.02 -16.06
N ASN A 102 -4.86 13.08 -14.80
CA ASN A 102 -5.62 14.20 -14.27
C ASN A 102 -4.80 15.50 -14.23
N LEU A 103 -3.54 15.43 -13.81
CA LEU A 103 -2.62 16.57 -13.79
C LEU A 103 -2.30 17.06 -15.20
N ALA A 104 -1.98 16.13 -16.11
CA ALA A 104 -1.67 16.45 -17.51
C ALA A 104 -2.86 17.12 -18.23
N SER A 105 -4.08 16.64 -17.98
CA SER A 105 -5.31 17.22 -18.54
C SER A 105 -5.77 18.49 -17.81
N GLY A 106 -5.22 18.81 -16.64
CA GLY A 106 -5.61 19.95 -15.80
C GLY A 106 -6.94 19.77 -15.07
N LYS A 107 -7.35 18.53 -14.81
CA LYS A 107 -8.48 18.20 -13.93
C LYS A 107 -8.13 18.36 -12.44
N SER A 108 -6.83 18.38 -12.12
CA SER A 108 -6.29 18.67 -10.79
C SER A 108 -4.98 19.43 -10.97
N GLU A 109 -4.61 20.24 -10.00
CA GLU A 109 -3.33 20.94 -9.94
C GLU A 109 -2.37 20.29 -8.95
N ILE A 110 -2.87 19.81 -7.79
CA ILE A 110 -2.05 19.26 -6.71
C ILE A 110 -2.80 18.09 -6.08
N THR A 111 -2.22 16.91 -6.20
CA THR A 111 -2.84 15.67 -5.73
C THR A 111 -2.03 15.03 -4.62
N ILE A 112 -2.73 14.54 -3.60
CA ILE A 112 -2.19 13.67 -2.56
C ILE A 112 -2.68 12.24 -2.80
N VAL A 113 -1.76 11.28 -2.84
CA VAL A 113 -2.07 9.84 -2.82
C VAL A 113 -1.56 9.26 -1.50
N ALA A 114 -2.39 8.53 -0.75
CA ALA A 114 -1.99 7.91 0.50
C ALA A 114 -2.56 6.50 0.67
N GLY A 115 -1.88 5.66 1.45
CA GLY A 115 -2.35 4.32 1.80
C GLY A 115 -1.75 3.84 3.11
N CYS A 116 -2.44 2.92 3.79
CA CYS A 116 -1.98 2.34 5.03
C CYS A 116 -2.54 0.94 5.27
N GLU A 117 -1.74 0.08 5.87
CA GLU A 117 -2.19 -1.16 6.51
C GLU A 117 -1.75 -1.21 7.97
N VAL A 118 -2.58 -1.86 8.80
CA VAL A 118 -2.36 -2.02 10.26
C VAL A 118 -2.64 -3.45 10.74
N MET A 119 -2.43 -4.44 9.87
CA MET A 119 -2.80 -5.83 10.12
C MET A 119 -2.02 -6.46 11.27
N HIS A 120 -0.79 -6.01 11.54
CA HIS A 120 0.00 -6.53 12.64
C HIS A 120 -0.64 -6.18 13.99
N SER A 121 -0.91 -4.89 14.22
CA SER A 121 -1.52 -4.41 15.46
C SER A 121 -2.91 -5.00 15.65
N ILE A 122 -3.74 -5.03 14.61
CA ILE A 122 -5.10 -5.55 14.71
C ILE A 122 -5.11 -7.02 15.06
N LYS A 123 -4.28 -7.84 14.41
CA LYS A 123 -4.22 -9.27 14.73
C LYS A 123 -3.77 -9.51 16.18
N ARG A 124 -2.77 -8.76 16.67
CA ARG A 124 -2.33 -8.86 18.07
C ARG A 124 -3.41 -8.45 19.06
N ALA A 125 -4.10 -7.36 18.79
CA ALA A 125 -5.18 -6.85 19.62
C ALA A 125 -6.36 -7.84 19.72
N MET A 126 -6.72 -8.47 18.59
CA MET A 126 -7.74 -9.51 18.54
C MET A 126 -7.36 -10.76 19.34
N VAL A 127 -6.12 -11.25 19.20
CA VAL A 127 -5.61 -12.39 19.99
C VAL A 127 -5.61 -12.07 21.50
N ALA A 128 -5.33 -10.82 21.88
CA ALA A 128 -5.36 -10.37 23.27
C ALA A 128 -6.78 -10.09 23.81
N GLY A 129 -7.83 -10.26 23.00
CA GLY A 129 -9.22 -9.96 23.37
C GLY A 129 -9.51 -8.47 23.58
N LYS A 130 -8.62 -7.58 23.12
CA LYS A 130 -8.69 -6.13 23.31
C LYS A 130 -8.57 -5.40 21.97
N PRO A 131 -9.57 -5.49 21.08
CA PRO A 131 -9.55 -4.76 19.81
C PRO A 131 -9.44 -3.24 20.07
N PRO A 132 -8.77 -2.48 19.18
CA PRO A 132 -8.75 -1.03 19.30
C PRO A 132 -10.16 -0.45 19.25
N ALA A 133 -10.38 0.70 19.91
CA ALA A 133 -11.63 1.44 19.80
C ALA A 133 -11.93 1.74 18.32
N GLY A 134 -13.21 1.63 17.92
CA GLY A 134 -13.63 1.78 16.52
C GLY A 134 -13.47 0.53 15.66
N PHE A 135 -12.72 -0.51 16.08
CA PHE A 135 -12.54 -1.72 15.27
C PHE A 135 -13.76 -2.65 15.30
N ARG A 136 -14.44 -2.74 16.46
CA ARG A 136 -15.66 -3.55 16.62
C ARG A 136 -16.92 -2.86 16.09
N ASP A 137 -16.86 -1.56 15.84
CA ASP A 137 -17.95 -0.77 15.29
C ASP A 137 -18.16 -1.06 13.78
N ASN A 138 -17.51 -2.09 13.23
CA ASN A 138 -17.63 -2.64 11.89
C ASN A 138 -19.04 -3.16 11.50
N PHE A 139 -20.12 -2.70 12.14
CA PHE A 139 -21.50 -2.85 11.67
C PHE A 139 -22.35 -1.57 11.79
N GLU A 140 -21.86 -0.50 12.43
CA GLU A 140 -22.54 0.79 12.46
C GLU A 140 -21.59 1.91 12.04
N ASP A 141 -22.04 2.66 11.04
CA ASP A 141 -21.36 3.79 10.44
C ASP A 141 -20.78 4.75 11.48
N ILE A 142 -19.46 4.91 11.51
CA ILE A 142 -18.79 5.97 12.29
C ILE A 142 -18.99 7.38 11.70
N ALA A 143 -19.85 7.54 10.68
CA ALA A 143 -20.20 8.85 10.11
C ALA A 143 -21.68 8.87 9.66
N PRO A 144 -22.45 9.92 9.98
CA PRO A 144 -23.84 10.03 9.56
C PRO A 144 -24.01 10.02 8.03
N LEU A 145 -25.16 9.49 7.59
CA LEU A 145 -25.67 9.63 6.23
C LEU A 145 -25.83 11.11 5.89
N GLY A 146 -25.27 11.52 4.75
CA GLY A 146 -25.41 12.86 4.21
C GLY A 146 -24.89 12.87 2.78
N ASN A 147 -25.77 13.21 1.84
CA ASN A 147 -25.42 13.30 0.43
C ASN A 147 -24.46 14.47 0.18
N GLU A 148 -23.57 14.26 -0.79
CA GLU A 148 -22.73 15.24 -1.50
C GLU A 148 -21.25 15.36 -1.02
N SER A 149 -20.40 14.57 -1.70
CA SER A 149 -18.93 14.41 -1.64
C SER A 149 -18.34 13.40 -0.65
N ASP A 150 -18.99 12.24 -0.50
CA ASP A 150 -18.59 11.08 0.34
C ASP A 150 -17.30 10.36 -0.07
N GLY A 151 -16.62 10.83 -1.10
CA GLY A 151 -15.54 10.14 -1.77
C GLY A 151 -16.06 9.12 -2.80
N VAL A 152 -15.48 9.11 -3.99
CA VAL A 152 -15.89 8.18 -5.05
C VAL A 152 -15.02 6.92 -4.98
N VAL A 153 -15.66 5.75 -5.00
CA VAL A 153 -14.92 4.49 -5.15
C VAL A 153 -14.44 4.37 -6.59
N VAL A 154 -13.14 4.19 -6.78
CA VAL A 154 -12.51 4.12 -8.10
C VAL A 154 -11.69 2.85 -8.27
N GLY A 155 -11.56 2.39 -9.51
CA GLY A 155 -10.95 1.11 -9.84
C GLY A 155 -12.01 0.08 -10.25
N LYS A 156 -11.55 -1.14 -10.53
CA LYS A 156 -12.43 -2.22 -11.00
C LYS A 156 -12.70 -3.18 -9.86
N GLN A 157 -13.93 -3.14 -9.33
CA GLN A 157 -14.38 -4.14 -8.36
C GLN A 157 -14.54 -5.48 -9.10
N ARG A 158 -13.72 -6.46 -8.75
CA ARG A 158 -13.81 -7.82 -9.26
C ARG A 158 -13.38 -8.81 -8.18
N LEU A 159 -13.96 -10.00 -8.21
CA LEU A 159 -13.43 -11.11 -7.46
C LEU A 159 -12.10 -11.55 -8.08
N GLY A 160 -11.21 -12.08 -7.24
CA GLY A 160 -9.92 -12.62 -7.68
C GLY A 160 -10.02 -14.01 -8.30
N HIS A 161 -11.23 -14.55 -8.42
CA HIS A 161 -11.54 -15.87 -8.97
C HIS A 161 -12.91 -15.86 -9.67
N ASN A 162 -13.12 -16.82 -10.55
CA ASN A 162 -14.43 -17.20 -11.09
C ASN A 162 -15.02 -18.43 -10.36
N ASP A 163 -16.25 -18.81 -10.70
CA ASP A 163 -16.96 -19.91 -10.02
C ASP A 163 -16.23 -21.25 -10.16
N LEU A 164 -15.67 -21.55 -11.35
CA LEU A 164 -14.93 -22.78 -11.59
C LEU A 164 -13.63 -22.84 -10.77
N GLU A 165 -12.93 -21.71 -10.65
CA GLU A 165 -11.75 -21.59 -9.78
C GLU A 165 -12.13 -21.84 -8.32
N LEU A 166 -13.26 -21.28 -7.86
CA LEU A 166 -13.74 -21.46 -6.50
C LEU A 166 -14.13 -22.92 -6.20
N ASP A 167 -14.79 -23.61 -7.14
CA ASP A 167 -15.12 -25.04 -7.04
C ASP A 167 -13.87 -25.92 -6.84
N HIS A 168 -12.69 -25.43 -7.25
CA HIS A 168 -11.40 -26.10 -7.09
C HIS A 168 -10.52 -25.46 -6.01
N PHE A 169 -11.11 -24.65 -5.11
CA PHE A 169 -10.43 -23.96 -4.02
C PHE A 169 -9.33 -22.98 -4.45
N MET A 170 -9.42 -22.42 -5.66
CA MET A 170 -8.50 -21.40 -6.18
C MET A 170 -8.92 -19.98 -5.74
N ASP A 171 -9.13 -19.83 -4.43
CA ASP A 171 -9.69 -18.63 -3.80
C ASP A 171 -8.63 -17.68 -3.21
N MET A 172 -7.40 -18.18 -2.97
CA MET A 172 -6.35 -17.44 -2.30
C MET A 172 -5.03 -17.42 -3.08
N PRO A 173 -4.25 -16.31 -3.02
CA PRO A 173 -2.91 -16.22 -3.59
C PRO A 173 -1.98 -17.40 -3.27
N VAL A 174 -2.02 -17.89 -2.03
CA VAL A 174 -1.19 -19.01 -1.56
C VAL A 174 -1.54 -20.34 -2.21
N ARG A 175 -2.68 -20.45 -2.90
CA ARG A 175 -3.08 -21.62 -3.69
C ARG A 175 -2.85 -21.42 -5.18
N VAL A 176 -3.09 -20.21 -5.70
CA VAL A 176 -2.99 -19.89 -7.13
C VAL A 176 -1.55 -19.65 -7.60
N TYR A 177 -0.77 -18.79 -6.93
CA TYR A 177 0.59 -18.47 -7.38
C TYR A 177 1.55 -19.68 -7.45
N PRO A 178 1.52 -20.66 -6.52
CA PRO A 178 2.36 -21.85 -6.66
C PRO A 178 2.05 -22.69 -7.91
N LEU A 179 0.82 -22.66 -8.42
CA LEU A 179 0.47 -23.33 -9.69
C LEU A 179 1.13 -22.59 -10.87
N ILE A 180 1.05 -21.26 -10.87
CA ILE A 180 1.70 -20.41 -11.88
C ILE A 180 3.22 -20.65 -11.86
N GLU A 181 3.82 -20.70 -10.68
CA GLU A 181 5.25 -20.99 -10.49
C GLU A 181 5.66 -22.34 -11.09
N ASN A 182 4.87 -23.38 -10.86
CA ASN A 182 5.13 -24.71 -11.42
C ASN A 182 4.92 -24.76 -12.93
N ALA A 183 3.94 -24.02 -13.46
CA ALA A 183 3.74 -23.88 -14.89
C ALA A 183 4.92 -23.15 -15.56
N LEU A 184 5.41 -22.08 -14.95
CA LEU A 184 6.62 -21.36 -15.41
C LEU A 184 7.83 -22.27 -15.37
N ARG A 185 8.07 -23.00 -14.27
CA ARG A 185 9.13 -24.01 -14.18
C ARG A 185 9.06 -25.00 -15.33
N ALA A 186 7.88 -25.57 -15.60
CA ALA A 186 7.68 -26.55 -16.65
C ALA A 186 7.95 -25.97 -18.05
N LYS A 187 7.47 -24.74 -18.30
CA LYS A 187 7.71 -24.01 -19.55
C LYS A 187 9.20 -23.77 -19.80
N GLU A 188 9.95 -23.42 -18.77
CA GLU A 188 11.40 -23.17 -18.84
C GLU A 188 12.24 -24.46 -18.84
N GLY A 189 11.62 -25.65 -18.80
CA GLY A 189 12.33 -26.93 -18.79
C GLY A 189 13.16 -27.18 -17.52
N LEU A 190 12.86 -26.48 -16.43
CA LEU A 190 13.64 -26.56 -15.19
C LEU A 190 13.24 -27.78 -14.35
N THR A 191 14.24 -28.46 -13.79
CA THR A 191 14.01 -29.45 -12.74
C THR A 191 13.46 -28.76 -11.48
N ILE A 192 12.81 -29.54 -10.60
CA ILE A 192 12.33 -29.03 -9.31
C ILE A 192 13.48 -28.39 -8.50
N GLU A 193 14.65 -29.03 -8.50
CA GLU A 193 15.79 -28.55 -7.72
C GLU A 193 16.36 -27.24 -8.29
N GLN A 194 16.47 -27.11 -9.62
CA GLN A 194 16.87 -25.85 -10.25
C GLN A 194 15.91 -24.71 -9.91
N GLN A 195 14.59 -24.96 -9.95
CA GLN A 195 13.63 -23.91 -9.58
C GLN A 195 13.72 -23.54 -8.12
N ARG A 196 13.92 -24.52 -7.23
CA ARG A 196 14.12 -24.25 -5.80
C ARG A 196 15.37 -23.40 -5.59
N GLN A 197 16.49 -23.69 -6.27
CA GLN A 197 17.70 -22.86 -6.20
C GLN A 197 17.46 -21.43 -6.69
N ASN A 198 16.72 -21.26 -7.79
CA ASN A 198 16.31 -19.94 -8.29
C ASN A 198 15.49 -19.17 -7.26
N LEU A 199 14.48 -19.81 -6.64
CA LEU A 199 13.66 -19.23 -5.59
C LEU A 199 14.49 -18.88 -4.33
N GLY A 200 15.44 -19.72 -3.96
CA GLY A 200 16.35 -19.45 -2.85
C GLY A 200 17.19 -18.21 -3.10
N LYS A 201 17.81 -18.10 -4.29
CA LYS A 201 18.59 -16.92 -4.68
C LYS A 201 17.73 -15.66 -4.74
N PHE A 202 16.49 -15.78 -5.24
CA PHE A 202 15.51 -14.70 -5.23
C PHE A 202 15.24 -14.21 -3.80
N GLY A 203 14.87 -15.10 -2.88
CA GLY A 203 14.59 -14.73 -1.48
C GLY A 203 15.81 -14.16 -0.74
N GLU A 204 17.00 -14.73 -0.96
CA GLU A 204 18.26 -14.20 -0.41
C GLU A 204 18.49 -12.76 -0.86
N THR A 205 18.38 -12.50 -2.16
CA THR A 205 18.61 -11.17 -2.76
C THR A 205 17.66 -10.13 -2.19
N PHE A 206 16.35 -10.44 -2.13
CA PHE A 206 15.35 -9.52 -1.59
C PHE A 206 15.51 -9.30 -0.08
N SER A 207 15.84 -10.35 0.68
CA SER A 207 16.08 -10.22 2.13
C SER A 207 17.30 -9.36 2.44
N ALA A 208 18.34 -9.40 1.61
CA ALA A 208 19.53 -8.56 1.75
C ALA A 208 19.22 -7.07 1.52
N VAL A 209 18.32 -6.76 0.58
CA VAL A 209 17.82 -5.39 0.37
C VAL A 209 16.95 -4.96 1.55
N ALA A 210 16.00 -5.80 1.97
CA ALA A 210 15.10 -5.50 3.10
C ALA A 210 15.87 -5.24 4.41
N ALA A 211 16.95 -5.98 4.68
CA ALA A 211 17.79 -5.80 5.86
C ALA A 211 18.36 -4.36 5.99
N LYS A 212 18.66 -3.73 4.85
CA LYS A 212 19.20 -2.37 4.77
C LYS A 212 18.13 -1.29 4.75
N ASN A 213 16.88 -1.63 4.42
CA ASN A 213 15.79 -0.66 4.34
C ASN A 213 15.22 -0.37 5.75
N PRO A 214 15.28 0.88 6.25
CA PRO A 214 14.76 1.25 7.56
C PRO A 214 13.25 1.03 7.70
N TYR A 215 12.51 1.08 6.60
CA TYR A 215 11.06 0.89 6.58
C TYR A 215 10.64 -0.58 6.49
N ALA A 216 11.54 -1.52 6.17
CA ALA A 216 11.16 -2.92 6.03
C ALA A 216 10.66 -3.51 7.35
N TRP A 217 9.55 -4.24 7.30
CA TRP A 217 8.93 -4.83 8.50
C TRP A 217 9.83 -5.88 9.15
N SER A 218 10.30 -6.84 8.36
CA SER A 218 11.39 -7.74 8.73
C SER A 218 12.69 -7.23 8.10
N ARG A 219 13.75 -7.18 8.89
CA ARG A 219 15.10 -6.81 8.45
C ARG A 219 16.09 -7.97 8.58
N ASN A 220 15.58 -9.19 8.78
CA ASN A 220 16.40 -10.39 8.85
C ASN A 220 16.92 -10.72 7.45
N ARG A 221 18.23 -10.93 7.33
CA ARG A 221 18.87 -11.45 6.12
C ARG A 221 18.87 -12.98 6.18
N PHE A 222 18.55 -13.62 5.06
CA PHE A 222 18.56 -15.08 4.93
C PHE A 222 19.44 -15.50 3.76
N THR A 223 20.09 -16.66 3.88
CA THR A 223 20.78 -17.31 2.76
C THR A 223 19.79 -18.06 1.87
N ALA A 224 20.16 -18.35 0.62
CA ALA A 224 19.31 -19.12 -0.28
C ALA A 224 18.88 -20.46 0.32
N THR A 225 19.81 -21.16 0.98
CA THR A 225 19.54 -22.43 1.67
C THR A 225 18.53 -22.28 2.80
N GLN A 226 18.63 -21.21 3.62
CA GLN A 226 17.67 -20.95 4.70
C GLN A 226 16.27 -20.67 4.15
N VAL A 227 16.18 -19.95 3.03
CA VAL A 227 14.91 -19.61 2.38
C VAL A 227 14.17 -20.86 1.91
N ILE A 228 14.86 -21.83 1.31
CA ILE A 228 14.21 -22.99 0.67
C ILE A 228 14.10 -24.23 1.55
N THR A 229 14.91 -24.32 2.61
CA THR A 229 14.92 -25.48 3.52
C THR A 229 13.75 -25.39 4.49
N PRO A 230 12.81 -26.36 4.48
CA PRO A 230 11.73 -26.38 5.45
C PRO A 230 12.25 -26.56 6.88
N SER A 231 11.66 -25.84 7.83
CA SER A 231 11.94 -25.98 9.26
C SER A 231 10.70 -25.61 10.08
N SER A 232 10.76 -25.74 11.42
CA SER A 232 9.67 -25.28 12.29
C SER A 232 9.43 -23.76 12.19
N GLN A 233 10.44 -22.98 11.83
CA GLN A 233 10.32 -21.53 11.59
C GLN A 233 10.05 -21.17 10.13
N ASN A 234 10.33 -22.09 9.19
CA ASN A 234 10.17 -21.90 7.74
C ASN A 234 9.42 -23.07 7.07
N ARG A 235 8.26 -23.42 7.60
CA ARG A 235 7.46 -24.55 7.07
C ARG A 235 7.08 -24.35 5.58
N MET A 236 6.81 -25.44 4.88
CA MET A 236 6.14 -25.39 3.58
C MET A 236 4.74 -24.79 3.74
N ILE A 237 4.37 -23.87 2.85
CA ILE A 237 3.02 -23.31 2.78
C ILE A 237 2.25 -24.01 1.67
N SER A 238 2.76 -23.88 0.45
CA SER A 238 2.27 -24.55 -0.75
C SER A 238 3.47 -24.77 -1.65
N PHE A 239 3.68 -26.00 -2.15
CA PHE A 239 4.82 -26.27 -3.02
C PHE A 239 4.78 -25.36 -4.27
N PRO A 240 5.86 -24.61 -4.59
CA PRO A 240 7.23 -24.77 -4.09
C PRO A 240 7.66 -23.80 -2.97
N TYR A 241 6.75 -22.97 -2.46
CA TYR A 241 7.04 -21.91 -1.50
C TYR A 241 7.02 -22.38 -0.03
N THR A 242 8.13 -22.10 0.64
CA THR A 242 8.21 -22.06 2.09
C THR A 242 7.60 -20.76 2.63
N LYS A 243 7.46 -20.67 3.96
CA LYS A 243 6.97 -19.46 4.63
C LYS A 243 7.79 -18.22 4.28
N LEU A 244 9.12 -18.32 4.19
CA LEU A 244 10.01 -17.20 3.84
C LEU A 244 9.88 -16.75 2.37
N LEU A 245 9.32 -17.59 1.50
CA LEU A 245 8.99 -17.26 0.12
C LEU A 245 7.54 -16.77 -0.06
N THR A 246 6.78 -16.65 1.03
CA THR A 246 5.39 -16.20 1.00
C THR A 246 5.28 -14.79 1.54
N ALA A 247 4.43 -13.95 0.92
CA ALA A 247 4.20 -12.58 1.36
C ALA A 247 3.76 -12.50 2.83
N ASN A 248 4.29 -11.51 3.56
CA ASN A 248 3.88 -11.21 4.93
C ASN A 248 2.97 -9.98 4.97
N LEU A 249 1.67 -10.20 5.12
CA LEU A 249 0.68 -9.13 5.21
C LEU A 249 0.60 -8.49 6.61
N TYR A 250 1.24 -9.09 7.62
CA TYR A 250 1.18 -8.62 9.00
C TYR A 250 2.17 -7.48 9.25
N VAL A 251 1.84 -6.29 8.75
CA VAL A 251 2.61 -5.05 8.92
C VAL A 251 1.72 -3.91 9.39
N ASP A 252 2.34 -2.92 10.02
CA ASP A 252 1.74 -1.61 10.26
C ASP A 252 2.57 -0.54 9.56
N GLN A 253 2.13 -0.14 8.36
CA GLN A 253 2.89 0.74 7.47
C GLN A 253 1.96 1.68 6.70
N ALA A 254 2.45 2.88 6.41
CA ALA A 254 1.76 3.85 5.57
C ALA A 254 2.73 4.50 4.59
N ALA A 255 2.19 4.96 3.47
CA ALA A 255 2.94 5.72 2.47
C ALA A 255 2.08 6.84 1.89
N ALA A 256 2.73 7.89 1.41
CA ALA A 256 2.09 8.99 0.70
C ALA A 256 2.98 9.55 -0.41
N LEU A 257 2.35 10.05 -1.47
CA LEU A 257 2.95 10.80 -2.57
C LEU A 257 2.22 12.14 -2.70
N ILE A 258 2.97 13.20 -2.98
CA ILE A 258 2.43 14.48 -3.43
C ILE A 258 2.85 14.68 -4.88
N MET A 259 1.87 14.92 -5.75
CA MET A 259 2.04 15.02 -7.19
C MET A 259 1.48 16.34 -7.69
N THR A 260 2.16 16.95 -8.67
CA THR A 260 1.73 18.21 -9.29
C THR A 260 2.38 18.35 -10.68
N THR A 261 2.45 19.56 -11.23
CA THR A 261 3.11 19.88 -12.50
C THR A 261 4.26 20.89 -12.27
N PRO A 262 5.27 20.96 -13.15
CA PRO A 262 6.32 21.97 -13.09
C PRO A 262 5.82 23.40 -12.94
N GLN A 263 4.70 23.75 -13.60
CA GLN A 263 4.11 25.08 -13.50
C GLN A 263 3.66 25.40 -12.07
N VAL A 264 2.92 24.49 -11.44
CA VAL A 264 2.37 24.68 -10.09
C VAL A 264 3.47 24.55 -9.04
N ALA A 265 4.40 23.61 -9.22
CA ALA A 265 5.56 23.44 -8.34
C ALA A 265 6.40 24.71 -8.24
N ARG A 266 6.69 25.40 -9.36
CA ARG A 266 7.40 26.70 -9.35
C ARG A 266 6.60 27.78 -8.63
N LYS A 267 5.29 27.87 -8.89
CA LYS A 267 4.39 28.84 -8.24
C LYS A 267 4.40 28.70 -6.71
N LEU A 268 4.49 27.47 -6.22
CA LEU A 268 4.54 27.15 -4.79
C LEU A 268 5.96 27.10 -4.19
N GLY A 269 6.99 27.31 -5.00
CA GLY A 269 8.38 27.33 -4.55
C GLY A 269 8.95 25.95 -4.22
N VAL A 270 8.45 24.87 -4.82
CA VAL A 270 9.04 23.53 -4.70
C VAL A 270 10.37 23.50 -5.48
N PRO A 271 11.51 23.17 -4.86
CA PRO A 271 12.79 23.12 -5.55
C PRO A 271 12.81 22.08 -6.68
N GLU A 272 13.35 22.43 -7.86
CA GLU A 272 13.39 21.52 -9.03
C GLU A 272 14.14 20.21 -8.76
N LYS A 273 15.12 20.21 -7.83
CA LYS A 273 15.84 19.00 -7.37
C LYS A 273 14.92 17.92 -6.76
N LYS A 274 13.68 18.27 -6.39
CA LYS A 274 12.69 17.35 -5.82
C LYS A 274 11.77 16.70 -6.85
N TRP A 275 11.85 17.14 -8.10
CA TRP A 275 10.89 16.70 -9.11
C TRP A 275 11.31 15.38 -9.74
N VAL A 276 10.40 14.42 -9.73
CA VAL A 276 10.55 13.14 -10.44
C VAL A 276 9.43 13.02 -11.46
N TYR A 277 9.78 12.95 -12.73
CA TYR A 277 8.83 12.81 -13.84
C TYR A 277 8.33 11.38 -13.97
N LEU A 278 7.11 11.23 -14.49
CA LEU A 278 6.42 9.96 -14.75
C LEU A 278 6.31 9.69 -16.24
#